data_AF-A0A259NMZ1-F1
#
_entry.id   AF-A0A259NMZ1-F1
#
_cell.length_a   1.000
_cell.length_b   1.000
_cell.length_c   1.000
_cell.angle_alpha   90.00
_cell.angle_beta   90.00
_cell.angle_gamma   90.00
#
_symmetry.space_group_name_H-M   'P 1'
#
loop_
_entity.id
_entity.type
_entity.pdbx_description
1 polymer ?
#
loop_
_entity_poly.entity_id
_entity_poly.type
_entity_poly.pdbx_seq_one_letter_code
_entity_poly.pdbx_strand_id
1 'polypeptide(L)'
;MPLTGLNLTVNAAITATDSPLSALGKLQKQISDAATNLAGNVRATELTGFVTGSNASVVNTDSVLVAFGKVQAQMNAKQTSHANLTALSGLAGVADRLPYFTGAGALSLTTLTGLARNLLDDTTQSEMQSTLGLVKQTNVDDLTPGRMVLTGSVRHRVSAGVSSTHRDRLILLHPLYQSTLLPYSIVDGKFTATRGDRAASLNQTIAEVVSSSAYDAHATSLYDLGGNPADPWQAVSCTYQGVKYAALIVPYHVSGYGNGIFFEGRAVSDDANLLLCIEYYNRETSTVLNSEVYDSIAPLPVRKTLRVGGETVYHTGNILGTVSQSGGVPTGAIIERGSNANGEYVRYADGTQICWGRLTFAGSWRVTTNFVSSTAGDMYFANVSVTHPAVFATAPVSVPAVATGPAWGVRGLSSKTTTSSFQVYSGSAATVEIAFLTVGRWL
;
A
#
# COMPACT_ATOMS: atom_id res chain seq x y z
N MET A 1 -96.67 -24.65 85.82
CA MET A 1 -95.77 -24.03 86.81
C MET A 1 -94.62 -23.38 86.05
N PRO A 2 -94.26 -22.11 86.29
CA PRO A 2 -93.04 -21.55 85.72
C PRO A 2 -91.82 -22.29 86.31
N LEU A 3 -90.86 -22.65 85.46
CA LEU A 3 -89.60 -23.31 85.85
C LEU A 3 -88.68 -22.31 86.58
N THR A 4 -88.99 -22.03 87.85
CA THR A 4 -88.16 -21.19 88.72
C THR A 4 -86.82 -21.89 88.97
N GLY A 5 -85.78 -21.48 88.24
CA GLY A 5 -84.42 -22.01 88.34
C GLY A 5 -83.65 -22.09 87.01
N LEU A 6 -84.32 -21.90 85.87
CA LEU A 6 -83.66 -21.85 84.57
C LEU A 6 -82.93 -20.50 84.39
N ASN A 7 -81.62 -20.49 84.65
CA ASN A 7 -80.77 -19.31 84.46
C ASN A 7 -80.06 -19.37 83.10
N LEU A 8 -80.48 -18.52 82.15
CA LEU A 8 -79.94 -18.43 80.79
C LEU A 8 -78.90 -17.31 80.60
N THR A 9 -78.53 -16.58 81.66
CA THR A 9 -77.64 -15.42 81.55
C THR A 9 -76.19 -15.73 81.91
N VAL A 10 -75.92 -16.87 82.57
CA VAL A 10 -74.59 -17.20 83.08
C VAL A 10 -73.95 -18.31 82.24
N ASN A 11 -72.91 -17.97 81.48
CA ASN A 11 -72.00 -18.95 80.87
C ASN A 11 -70.91 -19.29 81.89
N ALA A 12 -71.17 -20.32 82.70
CA ALA A 12 -70.23 -20.82 83.70
C ALA A 12 -70.15 -22.35 83.63
N ALA A 13 -69.06 -22.92 84.13
CA ALA A 13 -68.90 -24.37 84.23
C ALA A 13 -70.04 -24.98 85.06
N ILE A 14 -70.50 -26.17 84.63
CA ILE A 14 -71.43 -26.99 85.39
C ILE A 14 -70.63 -27.65 86.52
N THR A 15 -71.08 -27.51 87.76
CA THR A 15 -70.42 -28.05 88.95
C THR A 15 -71.30 -29.10 89.63
N ALA A 16 -70.71 -29.96 90.46
CA ALA A 16 -71.44 -31.03 91.16
C ALA A 16 -72.51 -30.51 92.14
N THR A 17 -72.48 -29.23 92.48
CA THR A 17 -73.45 -28.54 93.35
C THR A 17 -74.64 -27.96 92.57
N ASP A 18 -74.61 -28.01 91.25
CA ASP A 18 -75.72 -27.50 90.43
C ASP A 18 -76.94 -28.42 90.55
N SER A 19 -78.10 -27.82 90.74
CA SER A 19 -79.37 -28.50 90.51
C SER A 19 -79.47 -28.94 89.04
N PRO A 20 -80.24 -29.99 88.71
CA PRO A 20 -80.45 -30.40 87.32
C PRO A 20 -80.94 -29.25 86.42
N LEU A 21 -81.77 -28.35 86.96
CA LEU A 21 -82.33 -27.22 86.23
C LEU A 21 -81.31 -26.08 86.01
N SER A 22 -80.43 -25.82 86.98
CA SER A 22 -79.35 -24.83 86.82
C SER A 22 -78.23 -25.34 85.90
N ALA A 23 -77.91 -26.64 85.95
CA ALA A 23 -77.02 -27.30 85.01
C ALA A 23 -77.56 -27.22 83.58
N LEU A 24 -78.87 -27.43 83.39
CA LEU A 24 -79.52 -27.30 82.07
C LEU A 24 -79.46 -25.86 81.54
N GLY A 25 -79.69 -24.86 82.39
CA GLY A 25 -79.58 -23.45 82.01
C GLY A 25 -78.16 -23.05 81.58
N LYS A 26 -77.14 -23.48 82.35
CA LYS A 26 -75.73 -23.28 81.99
C LYS A 26 -75.36 -23.96 80.68
N LEU A 27 -75.77 -25.22 80.50
CA LEU A 27 -75.54 -25.98 79.27
C LEU A 27 -76.15 -25.27 78.04
N GLN A 28 -77.40 -24.83 78.15
CA GLN A 28 -78.08 -24.13 77.07
C GLN A 28 -77.40 -22.79 76.72
N LYS A 29 -76.87 -22.06 77.71
CA LYS A 29 -76.12 -20.82 77.49
C LYS A 29 -74.76 -21.08 76.85
N GLN A 30 -74.03 -22.11 77.29
CA GLN A 30 -72.78 -22.55 76.68
C GLN A 30 -72.97 -22.95 75.22
N ILE A 31 -74.04 -23.68 74.91
CA ILE A 31 -74.40 -24.07 73.53
C ILE A 31 -74.75 -22.83 72.70
N SER A 32 -75.59 -21.92 73.23
CA SER A 32 -75.99 -20.70 72.53
C SER A 32 -74.79 -19.78 72.23
N ASP A 33 -73.86 -19.62 73.17
CA ASP A 33 -72.66 -18.79 73.02
C ASP A 33 -71.65 -19.42 72.05
N ALA A 34 -71.49 -20.75 72.10
CA ALA A 34 -70.67 -21.48 71.13
C ALA A 34 -71.24 -21.38 69.71
N ALA A 35 -72.57 -21.39 69.57
CA ALA A 35 -73.27 -21.31 68.29
C ALA A 35 -73.27 -19.89 67.68
N THR A 36 -73.36 -18.83 68.50
CA THR A 36 -73.45 -17.44 68.00
C THR A 36 -72.12 -16.85 67.56
N ASN A 37 -70.98 -17.36 68.03
CA ASN A 37 -69.66 -16.84 67.65
C ASN A 37 -68.68 -17.93 67.16
N LEU A 38 -69.19 -19.04 66.61
CA LEU A 38 -68.35 -20.13 66.13
C LEU A 38 -67.28 -19.66 65.13
N ALA A 39 -67.66 -18.81 64.17
CA ALA A 39 -66.71 -18.27 63.19
C ALA A 39 -65.64 -17.36 63.83
N GLY A 40 -66.01 -16.54 64.81
CA GLY A 40 -65.04 -15.71 65.54
C GLY A 40 -64.10 -16.55 66.40
N ASN A 41 -64.65 -17.55 67.10
CA ASN A 41 -63.88 -18.49 67.93
C ASN A 41 -62.92 -19.35 67.09
N VAL A 42 -63.36 -19.87 65.93
CA VAL A 42 -62.51 -20.63 65.00
C VAL A 42 -61.37 -19.77 64.46
N ARG A 43 -61.62 -18.48 64.16
CA ARG A 43 -60.58 -17.55 63.66
C ARG A 43 -59.62 -17.05 64.74
N ALA A 44 -60.08 -16.95 65.99
CA ALA A 44 -59.29 -16.52 67.13
C ALA A 44 -58.51 -17.66 67.80
N THR A 45 -58.87 -18.91 67.50
CA THR A 45 -58.14 -20.09 67.98
C THR A 45 -56.76 -20.13 67.31
N GLU A 46 -55.71 -20.00 68.12
CA GLU A 46 -54.34 -20.18 67.67
C GLU A 46 -54.16 -21.62 67.16
N LEU A 47 -53.60 -21.79 65.95
CA LEU A 47 -53.36 -23.11 65.35
C LEU A 47 -52.14 -23.77 65.99
N THR A 48 -52.29 -24.16 67.25
CA THR A 48 -51.24 -24.80 68.05
C THR A 48 -50.76 -26.07 67.33
N GLY A 49 -49.47 -26.11 66.97
CA GLY A 49 -48.88 -27.21 66.19
C GLY A 49 -48.73 -26.96 64.69
N PHE A 50 -49.08 -25.79 64.17
CA PHE A 50 -48.65 -25.38 62.82
C PHE A 50 -47.14 -25.13 62.80
N VAL A 51 -46.39 -25.97 62.09
CA VAL A 51 -44.92 -25.87 61.97
C VAL A 51 -44.53 -25.86 60.49
N THR A 52 -43.79 -24.84 60.06
CA THR A 52 -43.33 -24.64 58.66
C THR A 52 -41.90 -25.14 58.42
N GLY A 53 -41.53 -26.29 59.00
CA GLY A 53 -40.15 -26.80 58.98
C GLY A 53 -39.94 -28.24 58.48
N SER A 54 -41.01 -29.03 58.33
CA SER A 54 -40.89 -30.45 57.93
C SER A 54 -41.23 -30.62 56.46
N ASN A 55 -40.21 -30.56 55.59
CA ASN A 55 -40.33 -30.86 54.17
C ASN A 55 -40.50 -32.38 53.95
N ALA A 56 -41.71 -32.89 54.20
CA ALA A 56 -42.06 -34.29 54.10
C ALA A 56 -43.32 -34.48 53.22
N SER A 57 -43.49 -35.67 52.64
CA SER A 57 -44.71 -36.00 51.89
C SER A 57 -45.95 -35.97 52.79
N VAL A 58 -47.05 -35.48 52.21
CA VAL A 58 -48.39 -35.59 52.80
C VAL A 58 -48.81 -37.06 52.74
N VAL A 59 -49.27 -37.59 53.86
CA VAL A 59 -49.74 -38.98 54.01
C VAL A 59 -51.17 -39.02 54.56
N ASN A 60 -51.85 -40.14 54.38
CA ASN A 60 -53.24 -40.33 54.80
C ASN A 60 -53.48 -40.25 56.31
N THR A 61 -52.42 -40.29 57.13
CA THR A 61 -52.49 -40.10 58.60
C THR A 61 -52.30 -38.65 59.03
N ASP A 62 -52.00 -37.72 58.12
CA ASP A 62 -51.80 -36.31 58.48
C ASP A 62 -53.14 -35.65 58.80
N SER A 63 -53.18 -34.90 59.90
CA SER A 63 -54.27 -33.94 60.11
C SER A 63 -54.19 -32.83 59.06
N VAL A 64 -55.31 -32.16 58.78
CA VAL A 64 -55.36 -31.02 57.83
C VAL A 64 -54.30 -29.97 58.16
N LEU A 65 -54.06 -29.71 59.46
CA LEU A 65 -53.06 -28.75 59.91
C LEU A 65 -51.62 -29.20 59.61
N VAL A 66 -51.32 -30.48 59.82
CA VAL A 66 -50.00 -31.07 59.52
C VAL A 66 -49.76 -31.12 58.02
N ALA A 67 -50.75 -31.54 57.24
CA ALA A 67 -50.67 -31.55 55.79
C ALA A 67 -50.40 -30.14 55.24
N PHE A 68 -51.08 -29.11 55.77
CA PHE A 68 -50.85 -27.73 55.39
C PHE A 68 -49.43 -27.25 55.73
N GLY A 69 -48.91 -27.60 56.92
CA GLY A 69 -47.52 -27.31 57.30
C GLY A 69 -46.49 -27.98 56.39
N LYS A 70 -46.69 -29.27 56.05
CA LYS A 70 -45.84 -30.02 55.13
C LYS A 70 -45.85 -29.44 53.72
N VAL A 71 -47.03 -29.10 53.20
CA VAL A 71 -47.18 -28.46 51.88
C VAL A 71 -46.45 -27.12 51.87
N GLN A 72 -46.59 -26.29 52.91
CA GLN A 72 -45.85 -25.03 53.02
C GLN A 72 -44.32 -25.24 53.04
N ALA A 73 -43.83 -26.23 53.79
CA ALA A 73 -42.40 -26.54 53.86
C ALA A 73 -41.85 -27.09 52.53
N GLN A 74 -42.61 -27.95 51.85
CA GLN A 74 -42.27 -28.44 50.51
C GLN A 74 -42.16 -27.30 49.49
N MET A 75 -43.08 -26.34 49.54
CA MET A 75 -43.04 -25.15 48.69
C MET A 75 -41.79 -24.31 48.96
N ASN A 76 -41.48 -24.05 50.24
CA ASN A 76 -40.29 -23.28 50.63
C ASN A 76 -38.98 -23.95 50.18
N ALA A 77 -38.95 -25.27 50.05
CA ALA A 77 -37.75 -26.03 49.69
C ALA A 77 -37.52 -26.19 48.16
N LYS A 78 -38.44 -25.77 47.30
CA LYS A 78 -38.29 -25.99 45.84
C LYS A 78 -37.14 -25.20 45.21
N GLN A 79 -36.91 -23.96 45.64
CA GLN A 79 -35.81 -23.13 45.10
C GLN A 79 -34.43 -23.66 45.51
N THR A 80 -34.29 -24.16 46.74
CA THR A 80 -33.05 -24.72 47.29
C THR A 80 -32.73 -26.12 46.76
N SER A 81 -33.67 -26.79 46.10
CA SER A 81 -33.47 -28.13 45.55
C SER A 81 -32.55 -28.17 44.32
N HIS A 82 -32.29 -27.03 43.65
CA HIS A 82 -31.44 -26.99 42.44
C HIS A 82 -30.31 -25.97 42.60
N ALA A 83 -29.06 -26.47 42.63
CA ALA A 83 -27.87 -25.66 42.89
C ALA A 83 -27.74 -24.47 41.93
N ASN A 84 -28.04 -24.65 40.63
CA ASN A 84 -27.97 -23.54 39.66
C ASN A 84 -29.04 -22.45 39.91
N LEU A 85 -30.23 -22.83 40.38
CA LEU A 85 -31.29 -21.85 40.68
C LEU A 85 -30.94 -21.06 41.92
N THR A 86 -30.38 -21.73 42.93
CA THR A 86 -29.84 -21.09 44.13
C THR A 86 -28.72 -20.12 43.77
N ALA A 87 -27.74 -20.56 42.96
CA ALA A 87 -26.63 -19.73 42.52
C ALA A 87 -27.07 -18.53 41.67
N LEU A 88 -28.00 -18.72 40.72
CA LEU A 88 -28.56 -17.63 39.92
C LEU A 88 -29.30 -16.61 40.79
N SER A 89 -30.11 -17.08 41.74
CA SER A 89 -30.84 -16.21 42.66
C SER A 89 -29.95 -15.44 43.65
N GLY A 90 -28.72 -15.93 43.88
CA GLY A 90 -27.73 -15.28 44.72
C GLY A 90 -26.88 -14.22 44.03
N LEU A 91 -27.02 -14.06 42.70
CA LEU A 91 -26.29 -13.03 41.96
C LEU A 91 -26.86 -11.63 42.26
N ALA A 92 -25.97 -10.65 42.40
CA ALA A 92 -26.39 -9.25 42.49
C ALA A 92 -26.99 -8.77 41.16
N GLY A 93 -28.24 -8.31 41.17
CA GLY A 93 -28.84 -7.67 39.99
C GLY A 93 -28.18 -6.33 39.70
N VAL A 94 -27.30 -6.28 38.70
CA VAL A 94 -26.54 -5.08 38.32
C VAL A 94 -26.66 -4.88 36.81
N ALA A 95 -26.78 -3.62 36.36
CA ALA A 95 -26.79 -3.28 34.95
C ALA A 95 -25.49 -3.71 34.24
N ASP A 96 -25.60 -3.98 32.94
CA ASP A 96 -24.46 -4.37 32.07
C ASP A 96 -23.68 -5.60 32.56
N ARG A 97 -24.36 -6.54 33.23
CA ARG A 97 -23.79 -7.81 33.67
C ARG A 97 -24.49 -9.02 33.05
N LEU A 98 -23.70 -10.02 32.67
CA LEU A 98 -24.18 -11.33 32.19
C LEU A 98 -23.79 -12.42 33.19
N PRO A 99 -24.75 -13.21 33.69
CA PRO A 99 -24.48 -14.44 34.44
C PRO A 99 -23.75 -15.48 33.58
N TYR A 100 -22.70 -16.09 34.12
CA TYR A 100 -22.02 -17.22 33.49
C TYR A 100 -21.62 -18.25 34.53
N PHE A 101 -21.54 -19.52 34.13
CA PHE A 101 -21.11 -20.61 35.01
C PHE A 101 -19.60 -20.56 35.25
N THR A 102 -19.21 -20.65 36.52
CA THR A 102 -17.80 -20.82 36.93
C THR A 102 -17.50 -22.23 37.42
N GLY A 103 -18.54 -23.07 37.54
CA GLY A 103 -18.48 -24.48 37.97
C GLY A 103 -19.88 -25.06 38.14
N ALA A 104 -19.98 -26.34 38.51
CA ALA A 104 -21.26 -26.96 38.83
C ALA A 104 -21.91 -26.27 40.05
N GLY A 105 -23.14 -25.76 39.89
CA GLY A 105 -23.83 -25.05 40.98
C GLY A 105 -23.23 -23.68 41.33
N ALA A 106 -22.38 -23.11 40.48
CA ALA A 106 -21.73 -21.81 40.72
C ALA A 106 -21.86 -20.89 39.50
N LEU A 107 -22.35 -19.67 39.73
CA LEU A 107 -22.40 -18.62 38.73
C LEU A 107 -21.66 -17.38 39.24
N SER A 108 -21.14 -16.60 38.29
CA SER A 108 -20.62 -15.26 38.55
C SER A 108 -21.14 -14.30 37.48
N LEU A 109 -20.85 -13.01 37.65
CA LEU A 109 -21.21 -11.97 36.70
C LEU A 109 -19.96 -11.51 35.95
N THR A 110 -20.08 -11.43 34.63
CA THR A 110 -19.11 -10.73 33.79
C THR A 110 -19.73 -9.46 33.25
N THR A 111 -18.91 -8.48 32.86
CA THR A 111 -19.40 -7.27 32.19
C THR A 111 -19.84 -7.62 30.77
N LEU A 112 -21.08 -7.27 30.41
CA LEU A 112 -21.59 -7.33 29.06
C LEU A 112 -21.79 -5.90 28.55
N THR A 113 -20.83 -5.42 27.77
CA THR A 113 -20.81 -4.04 27.27
C THR A 113 -22.02 -3.73 26.38
N GLY A 114 -22.34 -2.44 26.22
CA GLY A 114 -23.38 -2.01 25.27
C GLY A 114 -23.11 -2.48 23.84
N LEU A 115 -21.86 -2.40 23.38
CA LEU A 115 -21.46 -2.88 22.05
C LEU A 115 -21.70 -4.39 21.88
N ALA A 116 -21.36 -5.19 22.90
CA ALA A 116 -21.60 -6.63 22.85
C ALA A 116 -23.09 -6.97 22.78
N ARG A 117 -23.96 -6.19 23.46
CA ARG A 117 -25.41 -6.37 23.35
C ARG A 117 -25.94 -6.02 21.97
N ASN A 118 -25.47 -4.92 21.38
CA ASN A 118 -25.84 -4.56 20.01
C ASN A 118 -25.47 -5.70 19.04
N LEU A 119 -24.27 -6.28 19.19
CA LEU A 119 -23.84 -7.40 18.35
C LEU A 119 -24.67 -8.68 18.57
N LEU A 120 -25.11 -8.95 19.80
CA LEU A 120 -25.92 -10.13 20.13
C LEU A 120 -27.41 -9.97 19.77
N ASP A 121 -27.89 -8.74 19.58
CA ASP A 121 -29.26 -8.42 19.15
C ASP A 121 -29.46 -8.63 17.64
N ASP A 122 -28.38 -8.56 16.87
CA ASP A 122 -28.38 -8.74 15.42
C ASP A 122 -28.84 -10.15 15.01
N THR A 123 -29.77 -10.22 14.05
CA THR A 123 -30.41 -11.49 13.62
C THR A 123 -29.71 -12.16 12.43
N THR A 124 -28.86 -11.41 11.72
CA THR A 124 -28.15 -11.88 10.53
C THR A 124 -26.64 -11.61 10.61
N GLN A 125 -25.87 -12.39 9.86
CA GLN A 125 -24.43 -12.14 9.69
C GLN A 125 -24.16 -10.72 9.15
N SER A 126 -25.01 -10.21 8.27
CA SER A 126 -24.85 -8.87 7.69
C SER A 126 -25.00 -7.76 8.72
N GLU A 127 -25.95 -7.90 9.64
CA GLU A 127 -26.16 -6.95 10.74
C GLU A 127 -24.98 -7.00 11.72
N MET A 128 -24.53 -8.19 12.10
CA MET A 128 -23.34 -8.36 12.96
C MET A 128 -22.07 -7.74 12.36
N GLN A 129 -21.87 -7.90 11.05
CA GLN A 129 -20.76 -7.27 10.33
C GLN A 129 -20.85 -5.74 10.35
N SER A 130 -22.06 -5.19 10.18
CA SER A 130 -22.32 -3.76 10.30
C SER A 130 -21.98 -3.24 11.70
N THR A 131 -22.39 -3.94 12.75
CA THR A 131 -22.08 -3.58 14.15
C THR A 131 -20.58 -3.59 14.44
N LEU A 132 -19.83 -4.52 13.85
CA LEU A 132 -18.37 -4.57 13.96
C LEU A 132 -17.63 -3.57 13.04
N GLY A 133 -18.35 -2.83 12.20
CA GLY A 133 -17.76 -1.95 11.18
C GLY A 133 -17.02 -2.72 10.07
N LEU A 134 -17.31 -4.01 9.89
CA LEU A 134 -16.68 -4.87 8.90
C LEU A 134 -17.38 -4.71 7.57
N VAL A 135 -16.72 -4.07 6.61
CA VAL A 135 -17.28 -3.89 5.28
C VAL A 135 -16.47 -4.67 4.25
N LYS A 136 -17.03 -5.73 3.68
CA LYS A 136 -16.34 -6.55 2.68
C LYS A 136 -16.14 -5.74 1.37
N GLN A 137 -15.00 -5.95 0.71
CA GLN A 137 -14.84 -5.56 -0.69
C GLN A 137 -15.81 -6.33 -1.62
N THR A 138 -16.46 -5.64 -2.54
CA THR A 138 -17.36 -6.26 -3.54
C THR A 138 -16.63 -6.69 -4.82
N ASN A 139 -15.45 -6.12 -5.08
CA ASN A 139 -14.57 -6.42 -6.20
C ASN A 139 -13.10 -6.29 -5.76
N VAL A 140 -12.17 -6.91 -6.49
CA VAL A 140 -10.73 -6.78 -6.30
C VAL A 140 -10.20 -5.34 -6.44
N ASP A 141 -11.00 -4.46 -7.02
CA ASP A 141 -10.69 -3.04 -7.23
C ASP A 141 -11.37 -2.10 -6.22
N ASP A 142 -12.13 -2.61 -5.24
CA ASP A 142 -12.81 -1.78 -4.22
C ASP A 142 -11.82 -1.38 -3.12
N LEU A 143 -11.38 -0.13 -3.10
CA LEU A 143 -10.35 0.35 -2.16
C LEU A 143 -10.85 1.44 -1.25
N THR A 144 -12.16 1.45 -1.01
CA THR A 144 -12.75 2.32 -0.02
C THR A 144 -12.06 2.06 1.32
N PRO A 145 -11.50 3.09 2.00
CA PRO A 145 -10.85 2.90 3.29
C PRO A 145 -11.76 2.19 4.30
N GLY A 146 -11.17 1.31 5.12
CA GLY A 146 -11.91 0.52 6.11
C GLY A 146 -12.57 -0.76 5.58
N ARG A 147 -12.43 -1.07 4.29
CA ARG A 147 -12.93 -2.35 3.75
C ARG A 147 -12.00 -3.52 4.12
N MET A 148 -12.60 -4.68 4.36
CA MET A 148 -11.87 -5.95 4.48
C MET A 148 -11.45 -6.44 3.09
N VAL A 149 -10.14 -6.63 2.93
CA VAL A 149 -9.52 -7.06 1.67
C VAL A 149 -9.91 -8.50 1.33
N LEU A 150 -10.31 -8.74 0.08
CA LEU A 150 -10.46 -10.11 -0.46
C LEU A 150 -9.07 -10.74 -0.59
N THR A 151 -8.89 -12.00 -0.17
CA THR A 151 -7.60 -12.72 -0.12
C THR A 151 -6.83 -12.78 -1.46
N GLY A 152 -7.43 -12.36 -2.59
CA GLY A 152 -6.81 -12.25 -3.91
C GLY A 152 -6.58 -10.82 -4.44
N SER A 153 -6.85 -9.77 -3.66
CA SER A 153 -6.88 -8.38 -4.12
C SER A 153 -5.75 -7.55 -3.51
N VAL A 154 -4.75 -7.15 -4.31
CA VAL A 154 -3.59 -6.35 -3.85
C VAL A 154 -3.46 -5.02 -4.62
N ARG A 155 -4.42 -4.71 -5.50
CA ARG A 155 -4.33 -3.54 -6.38
C ARG A 155 -5.07 -2.34 -5.83
N HIS A 156 -4.38 -1.23 -5.65
CA HIS A 156 -4.98 0.08 -5.41
C HIS A 156 -5.28 0.81 -6.73
N ARG A 157 -6.54 0.90 -7.13
CA ARG A 157 -7.08 1.76 -8.18
C ARG A 157 -6.83 3.23 -7.84
N VAL A 158 -5.98 3.84 -8.66
CA VAL A 158 -5.55 5.24 -8.61
C VAL A 158 -6.48 6.14 -9.42
N SER A 159 -7.10 5.59 -10.47
CA SER A 159 -8.04 6.32 -11.32
C SER A 159 -9.15 5.40 -11.81
N ALA A 160 -10.37 5.93 -11.83
CA ALA A 160 -11.50 5.27 -12.46
C ALA A 160 -11.24 5.09 -13.96
N GLY A 161 -11.68 3.94 -14.48
CA GLY A 161 -11.62 3.65 -15.90
C GLY A 161 -12.63 4.49 -16.66
N VAL A 162 -12.16 5.17 -17.68
CA VAL A 162 -12.99 5.94 -18.60
C VAL A 162 -12.43 5.74 -20.01
N SER A 163 -13.29 5.33 -20.94
CA SER A 163 -12.93 5.06 -22.32
C SER A 163 -13.04 6.32 -23.18
N SER A 164 -12.26 6.39 -24.26
CA SER A 164 -12.41 7.39 -25.34
C SER A 164 -12.39 8.85 -24.88
N THR A 165 -11.60 9.16 -23.84
CA THR A 165 -11.64 10.50 -23.24
C THR A 165 -10.69 11.50 -23.93
N HIS A 166 -9.73 11.03 -24.74
CA HIS A 166 -8.67 11.85 -25.35
C HIS A 166 -7.90 12.74 -24.34
N ARG A 167 -7.90 12.37 -23.06
CA ARG A 167 -7.28 13.18 -21.99
C ARG A 167 -5.88 12.70 -21.65
N ASP A 168 -4.97 13.66 -21.52
CA ASP A 168 -3.70 13.44 -20.85
C ASP A 168 -3.88 13.48 -19.34
N ARG A 169 -3.15 12.60 -18.66
CA ARG A 169 -3.24 12.40 -17.21
C ARG A 169 -1.86 12.34 -16.58
N LEU A 170 -1.78 12.80 -15.33
CA LEU A 170 -0.65 12.52 -14.47
C LEU A 170 -1.10 12.04 -13.10
N ILE A 171 -0.20 11.38 -12.39
CA ILE A 171 -0.41 10.89 -11.03
C ILE A 171 0.58 11.59 -10.11
N LEU A 172 0.09 12.20 -9.04
CA LEU A 172 0.95 12.81 -8.02
C LEU A 172 1.62 11.73 -7.18
N LEU A 173 2.93 11.83 -6.97
CA LEU A 173 3.71 10.87 -6.19
C LEU A 173 3.97 11.38 -4.76
N HIS A 174 4.55 12.57 -4.62
CA HIS A 174 4.76 13.20 -3.31
C HIS A 174 5.15 14.68 -3.52
N PRO A 175 5.00 15.53 -2.49
CA PRO A 175 5.48 16.91 -2.54
C PRO A 175 7.01 17.01 -2.80
N LEU A 176 7.44 18.13 -3.37
CA LEU A 176 8.83 18.50 -3.59
C LEU A 176 9.19 19.71 -2.74
N TYR A 177 10.41 19.71 -2.21
CA TYR A 177 10.92 20.81 -1.40
C TYR A 177 10.94 22.11 -2.21
N GLN A 178 10.47 23.19 -1.61
CA GLN A 178 10.59 24.54 -2.14
C GLN A 178 11.30 25.47 -1.15
N SER A 179 10.82 25.49 0.10
CA SER A 179 11.39 26.33 1.16
C SER A 179 11.17 25.74 2.56
N THR A 180 10.12 24.94 2.75
CA THR A 180 9.81 24.25 4.02
C THR A 180 10.22 22.78 3.94
N LEU A 181 10.92 22.30 4.98
CA LEU A 181 11.31 20.89 5.08
C LEU A 181 10.10 19.97 5.02
N LEU A 182 10.20 18.94 4.20
CA LEU A 182 9.12 17.98 3.98
C LEU A 182 9.14 16.84 5.02
N PRO A 183 7.98 16.33 5.46
CA PRO A 183 7.89 15.04 6.11
C PRO A 183 8.28 13.92 5.13
N TYR A 184 8.58 12.74 5.66
CA TYR A 184 8.93 11.58 4.83
C TYR A 184 7.73 11.13 3.99
N SER A 185 7.92 11.06 2.68
CA SER A 185 6.95 10.51 1.73
C SER A 185 7.62 9.52 0.79
N ILE A 186 6.93 8.45 0.43
CA ILE A 186 7.41 7.44 -0.52
C ILE A 186 6.27 6.85 -1.35
N VAL A 187 6.54 6.64 -2.62
CA VAL A 187 5.79 5.77 -3.53
C VAL A 187 6.77 4.76 -4.10
N ASP A 188 6.64 3.51 -3.69
CA ASP A 188 7.46 2.37 -4.09
C ASP A 188 6.53 1.27 -4.59
N GLY A 189 6.42 1.13 -5.91
CA GLY A 189 5.52 0.14 -6.49
C GLY A 189 5.33 0.24 -7.99
N LYS A 190 4.42 -0.60 -8.47
CA LYS A 190 4.11 -0.79 -9.88
C LYS A 190 2.79 -0.12 -10.24
N PHE A 191 2.83 0.76 -11.23
CA PHE A 191 1.65 1.28 -11.91
C PHE A 191 1.30 0.40 -13.10
N THR A 192 0.01 0.14 -13.27
CA THR A 192 -0.53 -0.62 -14.39
C THR A 192 -1.76 0.07 -14.92
N ALA A 193 -1.65 0.61 -16.13
CA ALA A 193 -2.76 1.21 -16.83
C ALA A 193 -3.35 0.15 -17.79
N THR A 194 -4.62 -0.20 -17.59
CA THR A 194 -5.22 -1.38 -18.23
C THR A 194 -6.24 -0.99 -19.30
N ARG A 195 -6.29 -1.80 -20.35
CA ARG A 195 -7.25 -1.71 -21.45
C ARG A 195 -8.71 -1.79 -20.96
N GLY A 196 -9.61 -1.04 -21.58
CA GLY A 196 -11.05 -1.06 -21.31
C GLY A 196 -11.92 -1.92 -22.25
N ASP A 197 -11.91 -1.66 -23.56
CA ASP A 197 -12.89 -2.23 -24.51
C ASP A 197 -12.33 -3.37 -25.38
N ARG A 198 -13.20 -4.12 -26.08
CA ARG A 198 -12.79 -5.27 -26.91
C ARG A 198 -11.85 -4.90 -28.08
N ALA A 199 -11.92 -3.65 -28.55
CA ALA A 199 -11.22 -3.15 -29.74
C ALA A 199 -9.84 -2.54 -29.44
N ALA A 200 -9.51 -2.27 -28.18
CA ALA A 200 -8.28 -1.59 -27.75
C ALA A 200 -7.01 -2.48 -27.71
N SER A 201 -6.93 -3.54 -28.53
CA SER A 201 -5.75 -4.42 -28.70
C SER A 201 -5.11 -4.89 -27.38
N LEU A 202 -3.79 -5.10 -27.27
CA LEU A 202 -3.08 -5.47 -26.02
C LEU A 202 -2.45 -4.24 -25.35
N ASN A 203 -3.24 -3.19 -25.13
CA ASN A 203 -2.73 -1.89 -24.70
C ASN A 203 -2.69 -1.77 -23.17
N GLN A 204 -1.82 -2.56 -22.56
CA GLN A 204 -1.45 -2.44 -21.15
C GLN A 204 -0.09 -1.74 -21.06
N THR A 205 -0.02 -0.66 -20.27
CA THR A 205 1.26 0.01 -20.00
C THR A 205 1.61 -0.14 -18.54
N ILE A 206 2.89 -0.35 -18.25
CA ILE A 206 3.38 -0.73 -16.92
C ILE A 206 4.62 0.08 -16.60
N ALA A 207 4.67 0.65 -15.41
CA ALA A 207 5.89 1.27 -14.89
C ALA A 207 6.12 0.85 -13.45
N GLU A 208 7.36 0.63 -13.06
CA GLU A 208 7.77 0.56 -11.65
C GLU A 208 8.45 1.86 -11.27
N VAL A 209 8.03 2.41 -10.13
CA VAL A 209 8.58 3.66 -9.61
C VAL A 209 8.99 3.49 -8.16
N VAL A 210 10.13 4.07 -7.82
CA VAL A 210 10.55 4.31 -6.44
C VAL A 210 10.85 5.79 -6.34
N SER A 211 9.92 6.54 -5.75
CA SER A 211 10.01 7.98 -5.57
C SER A 211 9.81 8.34 -4.11
N SER A 212 10.74 9.11 -3.53
CA SER A 212 10.64 9.54 -2.14
C SER A 212 11.13 10.97 -1.96
N SER A 213 10.58 11.65 -0.96
CA SER A 213 11.04 12.95 -0.48
C SER A 213 11.11 12.99 1.03
N ALA A 214 12.08 13.73 1.56
CA ALA A 214 12.16 14.11 2.97
C ALA A 214 13.09 15.31 3.11
N TYR A 215 12.83 16.17 4.09
CA TYR A 215 13.62 17.38 4.33
C TYR A 215 13.65 18.26 3.07
N ASP A 216 14.83 18.50 2.51
CA ASP A 216 15.07 19.28 1.30
C ASP A 216 15.41 18.45 0.06
N ALA A 217 15.30 17.13 0.17
CA ALA A 217 15.75 16.19 -0.86
C ALA A 217 14.61 15.36 -1.45
N HIS A 218 14.81 14.94 -2.69
CA HIS A 218 13.97 13.95 -3.37
C HIS A 218 14.82 13.00 -4.20
N ALA A 219 14.24 11.84 -4.51
CA ALA A 219 14.85 10.85 -5.37
C ALA A 219 13.75 10.09 -6.10
N THR A 220 13.89 9.95 -7.41
CA THR A 220 12.93 9.19 -8.24
C THR A 220 13.69 8.24 -9.14
N SER A 221 13.30 6.97 -9.13
CA SER A 221 13.71 5.96 -10.11
C SER A 221 12.46 5.50 -10.83
N LEU A 222 12.51 5.42 -12.16
CA LEU A 222 11.39 5.01 -12.99
C LEU A 222 11.87 3.95 -13.98
N TYR A 223 11.18 2.83 -14.02
CA TYR A 223 11.38 1.73 -14.95
C TYR A 223 10.11 1.57 -15.78
N ASP A 224 10.18 1.90 -17.08
CA ASP A 224 9.12 1.58 -18.02
C ASP A 224 9.25 0.10 -18.41
N LEU A 225 8.21 -0.69 -18.10
CA LEU A 225 8.19 -2.15 -18.26
C LEU A 225 7.32 -2.60 -19.44
N GLY A 226 6.70 -1.67 -20.17
CA GLY A 226 5.90 -2.02 -21.34
C GLY A 226 4.91 -0.94 -21.73
N GLY A 227 4.66 -0.85 -23.04
CA GLY A 227 3.76 0.12 -23.66
C GLY A 227 4.23 0.51 -25.07
N ASN A 228 3.61 1.55 -25.63
CA ASN A 228 4.06 2.14 -26.88
C ASN A 228 5.33 2.99 -26.61
N PRO A 229 6.49 2.70 -27.22
CA PRO A 229 7.71 3.46 -26.99
C PRO A 229 7.63 4.93 -27.43
N ALA A 230 6.63 5.30 -28.25
CA ALA A 230 6.40 6.70 -28.63
C ALA A 230 5.83 7.56 -27.48
N ASP A 231 5.14 6.94 -26.52
CA ASP A 231 4.51 7.62 -25.39
C ASP A 231 4.87 6.87 -24.08
N PRO A 232 6.11 6.95 -23.58
CA PRO A 232 6.53 6.23 -22.39
C PRO A 232 5.97 6.86 -21.11
N TRP A 233 6.07 6.14 -20.00
CA TRP A 233 5.86 6.74 -18.68
C TRP A 233 6.96 7.78 -18.41
N GLN A 234 6.60 8.95 -17.89
CA GLN A 234 7.56 10.04 -17.66
C GLN A 234 7.46 10.60 -16.26
N ALA A 235 8.59 10.67 -15.55
CA ALA A 235 8.68 11.40 -14.30
C ALA A 235 8.81 12.90 -14.59
N VAL A 236 7.92 13.68 -14.00
CA VAL A 236 7.86 15.14 -14.13
C VAL A 236 7.67 15.78 -12.77
N SER A 237 7.92 17.08 -12.68
CA SER A 237 7.38 17.89 -11.61
C SER A 237 6.20 18.69 -12.14
N CYS A 238 5.19 18.92 -11.30
CA CYS A 238 4.11 19.85 -11.58
C CYS A 238 3.69 20.56 -10.28
N THR A 239 2.93 21.64 -10.41
CA THR A 239 2.25 22.30 -9.29
C THR A 239 0.77 21.91 -9.30
N TYR A 240 0.22 21.61 -8.13
CA TYR A 240 -1.20 21.37 -7.94
C TYR A 240 -1.64 21.98 -6.60
N GLN A 241 -2.66 22.83 -6.63
CA GLN A 241 -3.16 23.58 -5.47
C GLN A 241 -2.04 24.33 -4.73
N GLY A 242 -1.11 24.94 -5.47
CA GLY A 242 0.01 25.70 -4.94
C GLY A 242 1.20 24.88 -4.41
N VAL A 243 1.11 23.55 -4.37
CA VAL A 243 2.19 22.66 -3.92
C VAL A 243 2.89 22.06 -5.13
N LYS A 244 4.22 22.02 -5.13
CA LYS A 244 5.00 21.35 -6.18
C LYS A 244 5.16 19.88 -5.84
N TYR A 245 4.93 19.00 -6.81
CA TYR A 245 4.97 17.55 -6.66
C TYR A 245 5.95 16.92 -7.63
N ALA A 246 6.51 15.78 -7.24
CA ALA A 246 6.95 14.76 -8.16
C ALA A 246 5.69 14.05 -8.68
N ALA A 247 5.62 13.84 -9.99
CA ALA A 247 4.48 13.29 -10.66
C ALA A 247 4.89 12.35 -11.79
N LEU A 248 3.96 11.52 -12.21
CA LEU A 248 4.15 10.55 -13.28
C LEU A 248 3.12 10.82 -14.38
N ILE A 249 3.58 11.23 -15.56
CA ILE A 249 2.72 11.30 -16.75
C ILE A 249 2.37 9.87 -17.16
N VAL A 250 1.08 9.63 -17.34
CA VAL A 250 0.54 8.37 -17.81
C VAL A 250 0.64 8.37 -19.34
N PRO A 251 1.18 7.31 -19.98
CA PRO A 251 1.20 7.16 -21.43
C PRO A 251 -0.15 7.45 -22.06
N TYR A 252 -0.18 8.31 -23.08
CA TYR A 252 -1.43 8.66 -23.75
C TYR A 252 -1.96 7.50 -24.60
N HIS A 253 -3.28 7.33 -24.61
CA HIS A 253 -3.94 6.45 -25.57
C HIS A 253 -5.34 6.98 -25.92
N VAL A 254 -5.70 6.94 -27.21
CA VAL A 254 -6.98 7.47 -27.73
C VAL A 254 -8.19 6.82 -27.07
N SER A 255 -8.18 5.49 -26.94
CA SER A 255 -9.26 4.73 -26.27
C SER A 255 -9.27 4.90 -24.74
N GLY A 256 -8.30 5.61 -24.16
CA GLY A 256 -8.08 5.69 -22.71
C GLY A 256 -7.77 4.34 -22.06
N TYR A 257 -7.50 4.37 -20.75
CA TYR A 257 -7.42 3.17 -19.92
C TYR A 257 -8.79 2.88 -19.33
N GLY A 258 -9.69 2.30 -20.13
CA GLY A 258 -11.10 2.16 -19.76
C GLY A 258 -11.37 1.24 -18.55
N ASN A 259 -10.42 0.39 -18.14
CA ASN A 259 -10.51 -0.35 -16.86
C ASN A 259 -9.90 0.41 -15.68
N GLY A 260 -9.07 1.43 -15.96
CA GLY A 260 -8.47 2.31 -14.99
C GLY A 260 -6.97 2.12 -14.84
N ILE A 261 -6.41 2.84 -13.88
CA ILE A 261 -5.00 2.81 -13.51
C ILE A 261 -4.89 2.24 -12.10
N PHE A 262 -4.00 1.27 -11.93
CA PHE A 262 -3.80 0.53 -10.70
C PHE A 262 -2.37 0.71 -10.20
N PHE A 263 -2.21 0.69 -8.89
CA PHE A 263 -0.94 0.74 -8.17
C PHE A 263 -0.84 -0.50 -7.27
N GLU A 264 0.30 -1.17 -7.32
CA GLU A 264 0.68 -2.27 -6.43
C GLU A 264 1.98 -1.90 -5.71
N GLY A 265 1.94 -1.69 -4.41
CA GLY A 265 3.15 -1.36 -3.64
C GLY A 265 2.88 -0.57 -2.37
N ARG A 266 3.93 0.08 -1.88
CA ARG A 266 3.91 0.93 -0.68
C ARG A 266 3.80 2.40 -1.08
N ALA A 267 2.76 3.07 -0.60
CA ALA A 267 2.62 4.51 -0.68
C ALA A 267 2.39 5.07 0.74
N VAL A 268 3.23 5.99 1.18
CA VAL A 268 3.15 6.63 2.51
C VAL A 268 3.44 8.11 2.35
N SER A 269 2.54 8.96 2.85
CA SER A 269 2.69 10.40 2.90
C SER A 269 1.67 10.97 3.88
N ASP A 270 1.98 12.13 4.48
CA ASP A 270 0.98 12.93 5.23
C ASP A 270 0.12 13.79 4.28
N ASP A 271 0.49 13.84 2.99
CA ASP A 271 -0.21 14.61 1.97
C ASP A 271 -1.47 13.89 1.47
N ALA A 272 -2.60 14.60 1.47
CA ALA A 272 -3.90 14.05 1.07
C ALA A 272 -4.02 13.77 -0.45
N ASN A 273 -3.13 14.33 -1.27
CA ASN A 273 -3.13 14.16 -2.72
C ASN A 273 -2.19 13.03 -3.18
N LEU A 274 -1.67 12.21 -2.26
CA LEU A 274 -0.87 11.03 -2.57
C LEU A 274 -1.60 10.13 -3.58
N LEU A 275 -0.93 9.79 -4.69
CA LEU A 275 -1.47 9.00 -5.80
C LEU A 275 -2.70 9.62 -6.48
N LEU A 276 -2.97 10.92 -6.31
CA LEU A 276 -4.08 11.56 -7.01
C LEU A 276 -3.81 11.60 -8.51
N CYS A 277 -4.73 11.03 -9.30
CA CYS A 277 -4.71 11.11 -10.76
C CYS A 277 -5.46 12.36 -11.24
N ILE A 278 -4.82 13.17 -12.05
CA ILE A 278 -5.34 14.44 -12.54
C ILE A 278 -5.37 14.42 -14.06
N GLU A 279 -6.53 14.74 -14.65
CA GLU A 279 -6.65 15.05 -16.06
C GLU A 279 -6.33 16.53 -16.28
N TYR A 280 -5.44 16.85 -17.22
CA TYR A 280 -4.93 18.22 -17.36
C TYR A 280 -5.05 18.79 -18.78
N TYR A 281 -5.20 17.95 -19.82
CA TYR A 281 -5.34 18.40 -21.21
C TYR A 281 -6.23 17.45 -22.01
N ASN A 282 -6.96 17.99 -23.00
CA ASN A 282 -7.70 17.22 -23.99
C ASN A 282 -7.07 17.37 -25.37
N ARG A 283 -6.60 16.27 -25.96
CA ARG A 283 -5.99 16.26 -27.28
C ARG A 283 -6.97 16.41 -28.44
N GLU A 284 -8.24 16.02 -28.24
CA GLU A 284 -9.24 16.09 -29.31
C GLU A 284 -9.74 17.53 -29.52
N THR A 285 -10.02 18.23 -28.42
CA THR A 285 -10.53 19.61 -28.47
C THR A 285 -9.43 20.66 -28.29
N SER A 286 -8.19 20.23 -28.06
CA SER A 286 -7.06 21.10 -27.72
C SER A 286 -7.31 22.02 -26.52
N THR A 287 -8.09 21.55 -25.53
CA THR A 287 -8.48 22.35 -24.35
C THR A 287 -7.67 21.95 -23.13
N VAL A 288 -7.17 22.95 -22.39
CA VAL A 288 -6.55 22.77 -21.07
C VAL A 288 -7.65 22.55 -20.03
N LEU A 289 -7.55 21.47 -19.25
CA LEU A 289 -8.50 21.13 -18.18
C LEU A 289 -8.05 21.60 -16.81
N ASN A 290 -6.73 21.60 -16.58
CA ASN A 290 -6.12 22.11 -15.38
C ASN A 290 -4.88 22.92 -15.79
N SER A 291 -5.01 24.24 -15.80
CA SER A 291 -3.95 25.15 -16.24
C SER A 291 -2.75 25.15 -15.31
N GLU A 292 -2.97 25.11 -13.99
CA GLU A 292 -1.87 25.07 -13.02
C GLU A 292 -0.95 23.86 -13.27
N VAL A 293 -1.54 22.68 -13.48
CA VAL A 293 -0.78 21.49 -13.83
C VAL A 293 -0.17 21.62 -15.22
N TYR A 294 -0.96 21.94 -16.25
CA TYR A 294 -0.50 22.00 -17.64
C TYR A 294 0.68 22.96 -17.83
N ASP A 295 0.64 24.14 -17.21
CA ASP A 295 1.65 25.20 -17.36
C ASP A 295 2.92 24.94 -16.53
N SER A 296 2.86 24.08 -15.52
CA SER A 296 3.96 23.84 -14.57
C SER A 296 4.69 22.51 -14.77
N ILE A 297 4.26 21.67 -15.72
CA ILE A 297 4.94 20.42 -16.04
C ILE A 297 6.38 20.72 -16.49
N ALA A 298 7.33 20.14 -15.78
CA ALA A 298 8.75 20.22 -16.10
C ALA A 298 9.43 18.87 -15.90
N PRO A 299 10.51 18.54 -16.65
CA PRO A 299 11.23 17.28 -16.46
C PRO A 299 11.73 17.11 -15.02
N LEU A 300 11.47 15.95 -14.42
CA LEU A 300 12.04 15.57 -13.12
C LEU A 300 13.23 14.64 -13.35
N PRO A 301 14.44 14.95 -12.83
CA PRO A 301 15.59 14.07 -12.99
C PRO A 301 15.34 12.69 -12.36
N VAL A 302 15.30 11.65 -13.19
CA VAL A 302 15.27 10.26 -12.72
C VAL A 302 16.69 9.75 -12.49
N ARG A 303 16.86 8.88 -11.49
CA ARG A 303 18.11 8.15 -11.25
C ARG A 303 18.37 7.20 -12.41
N LYS A 304 19.36 7.51 -13.23
CA LYS A 304 19.85 6.65 -14.33
C LYS A 304 20.86 5.62 -13.80
N THR A 305 20.49 4.87 -12.76
CA THR A 305 21.41 3.99 -12.04
C THR A 305 20.87 2.58 -11.87
N LEU A 306 20.15 2.05 -12.86
CA LEU A 306 19.85 0.62 -12.86
C LEU A 306 21.18 -0.13 -12.76
N ARG A 307 21.32 -0.93 -11.70
CA ARG A 307 22.53 -1.67 -11.39
C ARG A 307 22.24 -3.16 -11.26
N VAL A 308 23.14 -3.99 -11.77
CA VAL A 308 23.12 -5.45 -11.58
C VAL A 308 24.46 -5.85 -10.95
N GLY A 309 24.44 -6.47 -9.77
CA GLY A 309 25.66 -6.82 -9.04
C GLY A 309 26.48 -5.61 -8.56
N GLY A 310 25.87 -4.43 -8.42
CA GLY A 310 26.54 -3.18 -8.03
C GLY A 310 26.97 -2.29 -9.20
N GLU A 311 27.01 -2.84 -10.42
CA GLU A 311 27.49 -2.18 -11.63
C GLU A 311 26.34 -1.62 -12.49
N THR A 312 26.56 -0.45 -13.10
CA THR A 312 25.55 0.22 -13.94
C THR A 312 25.29 -0.58 -15.22
N VAL A 313 24.02 -0.75 -15.59
CA VAL A 313 23.62 -1.41 -16.83
C VAL A 313 23.82 -0.47 -18.03
N TYR A 314 24.45 -0.98 -19.09
CA TYR A 314 24.52 -0.28 -20.38
C TYR A 314 23.26 -0.51 -21.22
N HIS A 315 22.72 0.56 -21.79
CA HIS A 315 21.55 0.59 -22.67
C HIS A 315 21.72 1.68 -23.74
N THR A 316 20.76 1.78 -24.66
CA THR A 316 20.80 2.74 -25.78
C THR A 316 20.96 4.21 -25.36
N GLY A 317 20.60 4.55 -24.13
CA GLY A 317 20.71 5.91 -23.59
C GLY A 317 22.05 6.26 -22.92
N ASN A 318 22.96 5.29 -22.74
CA ASN A 318 24.28 5.54 -22.13
C ASN A 318 25.44 4.83 -22.84
N ILE A 319 25.17 4.11 -23.94
CA ILE A 319 26.22 3.45 -24.74
C ILE A 319 27.17 4.45 -25.42
N LEU A 320 26.67 5.65 -25.76
CA LEU A 320 27.44 6.76 -26.35
C LEU A 320 27.68 7.87 -25.32
N GLY A 321 28.92 8.34 -25.19
CA GLY A 321 29.30 9.41 -24.27
C GLY A 321 30.80 9.43 -23.98
N THR A 322 31.22 10.18 -22.97
CA THR A 322 32.63 10.19 -22.53
C THR A 322 33.03 8.80 -22.03
N VAL A 323 34.06 8.22 -22.62
CA VAL A 323 34.63 6.94 -22.21
C VAL A 323 35.69 7.21 -21.14
N SER A 324 35.59 6.50 -20.03
CA SER A 324 36.55 6.56 -18.93
C SER A 324 36.66 5.19 -18.26
N GLN A 325 37.78 4.92 -17.60
CA GLN A 325 37.99 3.72 -16.80
C GLN A 325 38.85 4.00 -15.58
N SER A 326 38.76 3.12 -14.60
CA SER A 326 39.66 3.07 -13.45
C SER A 326 40.06 1.62 -13.19
N GLY A 327 41.36 1.33 -13.15
CA GLY A 327 41.86 -0.03 -12.84
C GLY A 327 41.36 -1.14 -13.78
N GLY A 328 41.08 -0.84 -15.06
CA GLY A 328 40.54 -1.81 -16.01
C GLY A 328 39.00 -1.92 -16.02
N VAL A 329 38.31 -1.16 -15.15
CA VAL A 329 36.85 -1.13 -15.06
C VAL A 329 36.31 0.11 -15.77
N PRO A 330 35.47 -0.03 -16.81
CA PRO A 330 34.79 1.10 -17.44
C PRO A 330 33.93 1.88 -16.43
N THR A 331 34.17 3.18 -16.33
CA THR A 331 33.41 4.11 -15.46
C THR A 331 32.53 5.09 -16.24
N GLY A 332 32.67 5.11 -17.58
CA GLY A 332 31.95 5.99 -18.50
C GLY A 332 31.11 5.24 -19.53
N ALA A 333 30.88 5.83 -20.70
CA ALA A 333 30.20 5.18 -21.82
C ALA A 333 31.05 4.06 -22.46
N ILE A 334 30.47 3.30 -23.39
CA ILE A 334 31.20 2.28 -24.17
C ILE A 334 31.95 2.92 -25.34
N ILE A 335 31.35 3.91 -26.00
CA ILE A 335 31.88 4.55 -27.21
C ILE A 335 31.84 6.07 -27.08
N GLU A 336 32.98 6.71 -27.29
CA GLU A 336 33.11 8.16 -27.42
C GLU A 336 33.45 8.50 -28.87
N ARG A 337 32.81 9.52 -29.43
CA ARG A 337 33.14 10.08 -30.75
C ARG A 337 33.43 11.56 -30.58
N GLY A 338 34.45 12.04 -31.28
CA GLY A 338 34.72 13.47 -31.35
C GLY A 338 35.44 13.86 -32.62
N SER A 339 35.42 15.15 -32.92
CA SER A 339 36.08 15.75 -34.06
C SER A 339 36.67 17.10 -33.67
N ASN A 340 37.78 17.46 -34.28
CA ASN A 340 38.37 18.80 -34.20
C ASN A 340 39.14 19.11 -35.51
N ALA A 341 39.85 20.23 -35.55
CA ALA A 341 40.60 20.65 -36.74
C ALA A 341 41.66 19.62 -37.21
N ASN A 342 42.07 18.69 -36.35
CA ASN A 342 43.06 17.66 -36.66
C ASN A 342 42.45 16.33 -37.15
N GLY A 343 41.13 16.22 -37.22
CA GLY A 343 40.41 15.03 -37.69
C GLY A 343 39.35 14.54 -36.71
N GLU A 344 39.05 13.25 -36.79
CA GLU A 344 38.03 12.56 -36.02
C GLU A 344 38.63 11.43 -35.20
N TYR A 345 37.99 11.06 -34.10
CA TYR A 345 38.37 9.91 -33.30
C TYR A 345 37.17 9.11 -32.80
N VAL A 346 37.44 7.85 -32.49
CA VAL A 346 36.60 7.00 -31.65
C VAL A 346 37.43 6.44 -30.50
N ARG A 347 36.85 6.47 -29.30
CA ARG A 347 37.37 5.81 -28.10
C ARG A 347 36.43 4.70 -27.70
N TYR A 348 36.98 3.55 -27.34
CA TYR A 348 36.25 2.40 -26.82
C TYR A 348 36.63 2.12 -25.36
N ALA A 349 35.67 1.64 -24.57
CA ALA A 349 35.85 1.33 -23.15
C ALA A 349 36.90 0.23 -22.88
N ASP A 350 37.24 -0.59 -23.87
CA ASP A 350 38.31 -1.59 -23.79
C ASP A 350 39.73 -0.97 -23.82
N GLY A 351 39.84 0.33 -24.04
CA GLY A 351 41.10 1.06 -24.18
C GLY A 351 41.53 1.39 -25.60
N THR A 352 40.78 0.93 -26.61
CA THR A 352 41.11 1.19 -28.02
C THR A 352 40.78 2.64 -28.39
N GLN A 353 41.71 3.31 -29.06
CA GLN A 353 41.49 4.62 -29.68
C GLN A 353 41.85 4.53 -31.16
N ILE A 354 40.99 5.09 -32.01
CA ILE A 354 41.23 5.20 -33.45
C ILE A 354 41.08 6.67 -33.81
N CYS A 355 42.07 7.24 -34.50
CA CYS A 355 42.04 8.59 -35.04
C CYS A 355 42.20 8.54 -36.55
N TRP A 356 41.44 9.34 -37.28
CA TRP A 356 41.61 9.49 -38.73
C TRP A 356 41.37 10.93 -39.14
N GLY A 357 41.93 11.31 -40.28
CA GLY A 357 41.81 12.66 -40.77
C GLY A 357 42.54 12.84 -42.09
N ARG A 358 42.51 14.08 -42.56
CA ARG A 358 43.20 14.51 -43.77
C ARG A 358 44.06 15.72 -43.46
N LEU A 359 45.22 15.82 -44.11
CA LEU A 359 46.12 16.96 -44.02
C LEU A 359 46.47 17.41 -45.43
N THR A 360 46.11 18.65 -45.74
CA THR A 360 46.51 19.32 -46.97
C THR A 360 47.74 20.18 -46.71
N PHE A 361 48.74 20.06 -47.57
CA PHE A 361 49.96 20.85 -47.48
C PHE A 361 50.45 21.20 -48.89
N ALA A 362 51.14 22.34 -49.00
CA ALA A 362 51.81 22.75 -50.23
C ALA A 362 53.23 22.16 -50.25
N GLY A 363 53.50 21.24 -51.17
CA GLY A 363 54.84 20.67 -51.35
C GLY A 363 55.74 21.62 -52.14
N SER A 364 56.66 22.31 -51.48
CA SER A 364 57.71 23.10 -52.15
C SER A 364 59.11 22.69 -51.67
N TRP A 365 59.39 21.39 -51.71
CA TRP A 365 60.69 20.83 -51.33
C TRP A 365 61.20 19.88 -52.42
N ARG A 366 62.01 20.43 -53.33
CA ARG A 366 62.71 19.72 -54.40
C ARG A 366 63.98 19.12 -53.82
N VAL A 367 64.26 17.85 -54.12
CA VAL A 367 65.60 17.30 -53.91
C VAL A 367 66.23 17.00 -55.25
N THR A 368 67.29 17.75 -55.56
CA THR A 368 68.06 17.63 -56.80
C THR A 368 68.96 16.38 -56.79
N THR A 369 69.04 15.63 -55.67
CA THR A 369 69.78 14.37 -55.59
C THR A 369 68.85 13.17 -55.73
N ASN A 370 68.59 12.86 -56.99
CA ASN A 370 68.21 11.59 -57.59
C ASN A 370 68.23 10.36 -56.65
N PHE A 371 67.06 9.89 -56.19
CA PHE A 371 66.94 8.58 -55.52
C PHE A 371 66.84 7.42 -56.54
N VAL A 372 66.63 7.73 -57.84
CA VAL A 372 66.48 6.75 -58.92
C VAL A 372 67.22 7.25 -60.17
N SER A 373 68.48 6.87 -60.30
CA SER A 373 69.37 7.33 -61.37
C SER A 373 68.88 6.98 -62.79
N SER A 374 68.01 7.79 -63.39
CA SER A 374 67.94 7.94 -64.85
C SER A 374 66.97 9.06 -65.24
N THR A 375 67.40 9.89 -66.21
CA THR A 375 66.74 10.71 -67.27
C THR A 375 65.28 11.20 -67.17
N ALA A 376 64.52 10.94 -66.11
CA ALA A 376 63.09 11.20 -66.00
C ALA A 376 62.76 12.17 -64.85
N GLY A 377 62.83 13.47 -65.12
CA GLY A 377 62.20 14.54 -64.31
C GLY A 377 62.75 14.77 -62.90
N ASP A 378 62.22 15.80 -62.25
CA ASP A 378 62.51 16.12 -60.85
C ASP A 378 61.65 15.27 -59.91
N MET A 379 62.23 14.78 -58.80
CA MET A 379 61.48 14.15 -57.70
C MET A 379 61.37 15.12 -56.52
N TYR A 380 60.16 15.20 -55.94
CA TYR A 380 59.87 16.05 -54.79
C TYR A 380 59.52 15.17 -53.60
N PHE A 381 60.02 15.52 -52.41
CA PHE A 381 59.54 14.91 -51.17
C PHE A 381 59.39 15.93 -50.06
N ALA A 382 58.45 15.67 -49.15
CA ALA A 382 58.23 16.48 -47.97
C ALA A 382 58.00 15.60 -46.75
N ASN A 383 58.64 15.95 -45.63
CA ASN A 383 58.29 15.41 -44.33
C ASN A 383 57.14 16.24 -43.77
N VAL A 384 56.02 15.59 -43.52
CA VAL A 384 54.80 16.21 -42.98
C VAL A 384 54.44 15.57 -41.66
N SER A 385 53.87 16.33 -40.75
CA SER A 385 53.38 15.81 -39.47
C SER A 385 51.90 16.05 -39.33
N VAL A 386 51.16 14.98 -39.03
CA VAL A 386 49.76 15.08 -38.63
C VAL A 386 49.70 15.13 -37.12
N THR A 387 48.85 16.01 -36.59
CA THR A 387 48.47 16.00 -35.18
C THR A 387 47.27 15.07 -35.03
N HIS A 388 47.23 14.26 -33.98
CA HIS A 388 46.08 13.41 -33.71
C HIS A 388 44.96 14.22 -33.04
N PRO A 389 43.69 14.01 -33.41
CA PRO A 389 42.56 14.66 -32.77
C PRO A 389 42.34 14.26 -31.31
N ALA A 390 42.90 13.12 -30.87
CA ALA A 390 42.96 12.71 -29.47
C ALA A 390 44.34 12.09 -29.15
N VAL A 391 44.83 12.31 -27.93
CA VAL A 391 46.15 11.83 -27.48
C VAL A 391 46.08 10.34 -27.14
N PHE A 392 47.09 9.58 -27.56
CA PHE A 392 47.28 8.17 -27.19
C PHE A 392 48.14 8.05 -25.91
N ALA A 393 47.94 7.00 -25.13
CA ALA A 393 48.75 6.72 -23.93
C ALA A 393 50.16 6.24 -24.29
N THR A 394 50.30 5.53 -25.41
CA THR A 394 51.58 5.04 -25.95
C THR A 394 51.67 5.33 -27.44
N ALA A 395 52.86 5.15 -28.03
CA ALA A 395 53.06 5.37 -29.46
C ALA A 395 52.11 4.46 -30.28
N PRO A 396 51.20 5.04 -31.09
CA PRO A 396 50.22 4.27 -31.84
C PRO A 396 50.80 3.75 -33.17
N VAL A 397 50.06 2.88 -33.83
CA VAL A 397 50.34 2.49 -35.22
C VAL A 397 49.59 3.44 -36.15
N SER A 398 50.32 4.13 -37.04
CA SER A 398 49.74 5.10 -37.97
C SER A 398 50.03 4.71 -39.42
N VAL A 399 48.99 4.68 -40.25
CA VAL A 399 49.06 4.33 -41.67
C VAL A 399 48.63 5.53 -42.50
N PRO A 400 49.53 6.11 -43.31
CA PRO A 400 49.21 7.18 -44.23
C PRO A 400 48.77 6.64 -45.60
N ALA A 401 47.98 7.43 -46.32
CA ALA A 401 47.67 7.21 -47.73
C ALA A 401 47.66 8.56 -48.47
N VAL A 402 48.06 8.58 -49.73
CA VAL A 402 47.85 9.75 -50.58
C VAL A 402 46.35 9.84 -50.86
N ALA A 403 45.74 10.99 -50.57
CA ALA A 403 44.31 11.22 -50.79
C ALA A 403 44.07 11.93 -52.13
N THR A 404 44.76 13.05 -52.38
CA THR A 404 44.66 13.82 -53.63
C THR A 404 45.98 14.52 -53.98
N GLY A 405 46.11 14.98 -55.22
CA GLY A 405 47.29 15.68 -55.74
C GLY A 405 48.26 14.75 -56.49
N PRO A 406 49.40 15.28 -56.95
CA PRO A 406 50.36 14.55 -57.80
C PRO A 406 51.31 13.60 -57.04
N ALA A 407 51.08 13.41 -55.73
CA ALA A 407 51.87 12.46 -54.95
C ALA A 407 51.54 11.02 -55.36
N TRP A 408 52.57 10.18 -55.42
CA TRP A 408 52.45 8.77 -55.81
C TRP A 408 52.79 7.82 -54.67
N GLY A 409 53.31 8.33 -53.55
CA GLY A 409 53.64 7.51 -52.39
C GLY A 409 53.74 8.32 -51.10
N VAL A 410 53.44 7.65 -49.99
CA VAL A 410 53.67 8.16 -48.65
C VAL A 410 54.13 7.01 -47.75
N ARG A 411 55.12 7.26 -46.89
CA ARG A 411 55.60 6.28 -45.91
C ARG A 411 55.61 6.83 -44.49
N GLY A 412 55.41 5.95 -43.52
CA GLY A 412 55.65 6.22 -42.09
C GLY A 412 57.11 6.58 -41.81
N LEU A 413 57.35 7.61 -40.99
CA LEU A 413 58.66 7.88 -40.40
C LEU A 413 58.67 7.59 -38.90
N SER A 414 57.71 8.15 -38.16
CA SER A 414 57.60 7.97 -36.71
C SER A 414 56.17 8.24 -36.23
N SER A 415 55.74 7.53 -35.19
CA SER A 415 54.48 7.77 -34.51
C SER A 415 54.72 8.05 -33.03
N LYS A 416 54.14 9.15 -32.54
CA LYS A 416 54.16 9.61 -31.15
C LYS A 416 52.72 9.68 -30.64
N THR A 417 52.56 9.89 -29.34
CA THR A 417 51.25 9.96 -28.67
C THR A 417 50.33 11.07 -29.18
N THR A 418 50.89 12.15 -29.72
CA THR A 418 50.15 13.32 -30.20
C THR A 418 50.27 13.58 -31.71
N THR A 419 51.29 13.00 -32.35
CA THR A 419 51.64 13.30 -33.75
C THR A 419 52.14 12.06 -34.47
N SER A 420 51.99 12.01 -35.80
CA SER A 420 52.70 11.06 -36.66
C SER A 420 53.35 11.80 -37.81
N SER A 421 54.58 11.44 -38.13
CA SER A 421 55.36 12.04 -39.20
C SER A 421 55.47 11.09 -40.36
N PHE A 422 55.28 11.62 -41.57
CA PHE A 422 55.26 10.90 -42.83
C PHE A 422 56.18 11.57 -43.84
N GLN A 423 56.72 10.79 -44.76
CA GLN A 423 57.43 11.30 -45.93
C GLN A 423 56.58 11.05 -47.16
N VAL A 424 56.22 12.11 -47.88
CA VAL A 424 55.40 12.07 -49.09
C VAL A 424 56.30 12.28 -50.30
N TYR A 425 56.04 11.55 -51.39
CA TYR A 425 56.78 11.63 -52.64
C TYR A 425 55.87 12.05 -53.80
N SER A 426 56.33 12.97 -54.64
CA SER A 426 55.58 13.55 -55.75
C SER A 426 56.45 13.75 -56.99
N GLY A 427 55.81 13.70 -58.16
CA GLY A 427 56.44 14.03 -59.45
C GLY A 427 56.43 15.54 -59.77
N SER A 428 55.73 16.35 -58.99
CA SER A 428 55.69 17.81 -59.16
C SER A 428 55.50 18.56 -57.84
N ALA A 429 55.92 19.83 -57.81
CA ALA A 429 55.65 20.75 -56.71
C ALA A 429 54.20 21.28 -56.82
N ALA A 430 53.30 20.69 -56.04
CA ALA A 430 51.92 21.12 -55.94
C ALA A 430 51.35 20.85 -54.55
N THR A 431 50.12 21.29 -54.33
CA THR A 431 49.34 20.93 -53.16
C THR A 431 49.01 19.44 -53.18
N VAL A 432 49.28 18.77 -52.06
CA VAL A 432 48.99 17.35 -51.83
C VAL A 432 48.14 17.24 -50.57
N GLU A 433 47.17 16.32 -50.60
CA GLU A 433 46.45 15.90 -49.41
C GLU A 433 46.81 14.46 -49.08
N ILE A 434 47.11 14.19 -47.81
CA ILE A 434 47.22 12.84 -47.29
C ILE A 434 46.06 12.54 -46.35
N ALA A 435 45.61 11.29 -46.34
CA ALA A 435 44.77 10.73 -45.30
C ALA A 435 45.61 9.91 -44.33
N PHE A 436 45.17 9.81 -43.08
CA PHE A 436 45.79 8.91 -42.10
C PHE A 436 44.73 8.15 -41.31
N LEU A 437 45.07 6.92 -40.92
CA LEU A 437 44.37 6.13 -39.90
C LEU A 437 45.38 5.73 -38.84
N THR A 438 45.10 6.07 -37.60
CA THR A 438 45.98 5.79 -36.45
C THR A 438 45.23 5.00 -35.41
N VAL A 439 45.76 3.87 -34.98
CA VAL A 439 45.16 2.97 -33.99
C VAL A 439 46.13 2.78 -32.83
N GLY A 440 45.63 2.89 -31.60
CA GLY A 440 46.43 2.74 -30.39
C GLY A 440 45.57 2.65 -29.14
N ARG A 441 46.19 2.93 -27.98
CA ARG A 441 45.53 2.90 -26.67
C ARG A 441 45.37 4.33 -26.12
N TRP A 442 44.28 4.62 -25.41
CA TRP A 442 44.09 5.90 -24.71
C TRP A 442 44.36 5.82 -23.20
N LEU A 443 44.71 4.64 -22.71
CA LEU A 443 45.02 4.31 -21.33
C LEU A 443 46.32 3.52 -21.21
#